data_AF-C5FID3-F1
#
_entry.id   AF-C5FID3-F1
#
_cell.length_a   1.000
_cell.length_b   1.000
_cell.length_c   1.000
_cell.angle_alpha   90.00
_cell.angle_beta   90.00
_cell.angle_gamma   90.00
#
_symmetry.space_group_name_H-M   'P 1'
#
loop_
_entity.id
_entity.type
_entity.pdbx_description
1 polymer ?
#
loop_
_entity_poly.entity_id
_entity_poly.type
_entity_poly.pdbx_seq_one_letter_code
_entity_poly.pdbx_strand_id
1 'polypeptide(L)'
;MSPPTDISGAARNLTDQVSTSLNLSVSPSAAHLSPLSSFDARAARQTAASRLPPKLLKPFATQDIKVLLLENVNITGRSMLSEQGYQVEFLKSSLPEDQLIEKIRDVHVIGVRSKTKLTERVLREAHNLLVIGCFCIGTNQVDLQYAANNGIAVFNSPFSNSRSVAELMIAEIITLARQLGDRSLEMHNGTWNKLSNKCWEVRGKVLGIIGYGHIGSQLSVLAEAMGMTVIYYDVVNLMAMGTARQVPTMQELLNTADFVTLHVPELPETKNMFSTEQFEQMKDGSYLLNASRGSVVDIPALVQAMRTGKIAGAALDVYPHEPAGNGDYFNKDLAPWAADLRGLKNIILTPHIGGSTEEAQSAIGIEVGQALIRYVNEGSTLGAVNMPEVTLRSLTIDEPNHARIIFIHNNVPGVLRKVNEILGDHNVDKQMTDSRGDVAYLMADVSSVDSDNIKDLYDQLEGLSSRIMTRILF
;
A
#
# COMPACT_ATOMS: atom_id res chain seq x y z
N MET A 1 -21.72 23.35 -34.37
CA MET A 1 -21.76 24.05 -33.06
C MET A 1 -22.84 25.11 -33.17
N SER A 2 -23.91 24.99 -32.39
CA SER A 2 -24.96 26.03 -32.33
C SER A 2 -24.37 27.31 -31.71
N PRO A 3 -24.75 28.51 -32.19
CA PRO A 3 -24.26 29.77 -31.63
C PRO A 3 -24.74 29.95 -30.18
N PRO A 4 -23.98 30.67 -29.33
CA PRO A 4 -24.43 31.00 -27.97
C PRO A 4 -25.72 31.84 -28.03
N THR A 5 -26.75 31.38 -27.33
CA THR A 5 -28.02 32.10 -27.15
C THR A 5 -27.93 33.04 -25.96
N ASP A 6 -28.10 34.35 -26.20
CA ASP A 6 -28.34 35.31 -25.13
C ASP A 6 -29.69 35.04 -24.46
N ILE A 7 -29.71 35.06 -23.12
CA ILE A 7 -30.93 34.84 -22.33
C ILE A 7 -31.74 36.13 -22.36
N SER A 8 -32.81 36.14 -23.15
CA SER A 8 -33.92 37.09 -23.02
C SER A 8 -35.22 36.34 -22.76
N GLY A 9 -36.04 36.90 -21.87
CA GLY A 9 -37.15 36.20 -21.21
C GLY A 9 -38.36 35.86 -22.09
N ALA A 10 -39.11 34.89 -21.57
CA ALA A 10 -40.52 34.59 -21.77
C ALA A 10 -41.06 34.27 -23.20
N ALA A 11 -41.36 32.97 -23.36
CA ALA A 11 -42.53 32.38 -24.00
C ALA A 11 -42.72 32.47 -25.53
N ARG A 12 -42.60 31.32 -26.22
CA ARG A 12 -43.73 30.52 -26.78
C ARG A 12 -43.25 29.49 -27.83
N ASN A 13 -43.64 28.24 -27.58
CA ASN A 13 -44.26 27.24 -28.46
C ASN A 13 -43.64 26.72 -29.79
N LEU A 14 -43.70 25.37 -29.88
CA LEU A 14 -43.95 24.49 -31.04
C LEU A 14 -42.73 24.20 -31.94
N THR A 15 -42.09 23.03 -31.94
CA THR A 15 -42.46 21.62 -32.30
C THR A 15 -41.60 21.14 -33.49
N ASP A 16 -41.43 19.81 -33.54
CA ASP A 16 -40.92 18.95 -34.64
C ASP A 16 -39.40 18.66 -34.64
N GLN A 17 -38.95 17.53 -34.08
CA GLN A 17 -39.00 16.12 -34.54
C GLN A 17 -38.24 15.86 -35.85
N VAL A 18 -37.13 15.09 -35.75
CA VAL A 18 -36.51 14.09 -36.66
C VAL A 18 -35.16 13.75 -35.99
N SER A 19 -34.63 12.55 -35.80
CA SER A 19 -35.03 11.15 -35.98
C SER A 19 -33.93 10.26 -35.37
N THR A 20 -34.27 8.98 -35.18
CA THR A 20 -33.39 7.79 -35.18
C THR A 20 -32.44 7.56 -34.01
N SER A 21 -32.93 6.70 -33.11
CA SER A 21 -32.22 5.96 -32.08
C SER A 21 -31.25 4.93 -32.67
N LEU A 22 -29.97 5.06 -32.31
CA LEU A 22 -29.02 3.95 -32.29
C LEU A 22 -28.88 3.50 -30.82
N ASN A 23 -29.49 2.36 -30.50
CA ASN A 23 -29.29 1.69 -29.22
C ASN A 23 -27.84 1.19 -29.13
N LEU A 24 -26.99 1.91 -28.41
CA LEU A 24 -25.73 1.40 -27.90
C LEU A 24 -25.93 1.06 -26.43
N SER A 25 -25.99 -0.24 -26.14
CA SER A 25 -26.04 -0.75 -24.77
C SER A 25 -24.79 -0.32 -24.00
N VAL A 26 -25.00 0.36 -22.88
CA VAL A 26 -23.96 0.72 -21.93
C VAL A 26 -23.86 -0.42 -20.92
N SER A 27 -22.82 -1.25 -21.03
CA SER A 27 -22.41 -2.18 -19.98
C SER A 27 -20.90 -2.40 -20.08
N PRO A 28 -20.09 -1.96 -19.11
CA PRO A 28 -18.67 -2.25 -19.07
C PRO A 28 -18.50 -3.63 -18.42
N SER A 29 -18.46 -4.68 -19.23
CA SER A 29 -18.06 -6.01 -18.78
C SER A 29 -17.27 -6.70 -19.88
N ALA A 30 -16.13 -6.10 -20.22
CA ALA A 30 -15.08 -6.73 -21.01
C ALA A 30 -13.76 -5.99 -20.76
N ALA A 31 -13.04 -6.39 -19.71
CA ALA A 31 -11.64 -6.03 -19.58
C ALA A 31 -10.86 -6.80 -20.65
N HIS A 32 -10.51 -6.13 -21.74
CA HIS A 32 -9.53 -6.66 -22.69
C HIS A 32 -8.14 -6.45 -22.09
N LEU A 33 -7.57 -7.51 -21.53
CA LEU A 33 -6.16 -7.58 -21.14
C LEU A 33 -5.29 -7.56 -22.41
N SER A 34 -4.34 -6.63 -22.47
CA SER A 34 -3.28 -6.62 -23.48
C SER A 34 -2.46 -7.93 -23.40
N PRO A 35 -2.04 -8.53 -24.52
CA PRO A 35 -1.25 -9.74 -24.48
C PRO A 35 0.15 -9.46 -23.93
N LEU A 36 0.63 -10.37 -23.07
CA LEU A 36 2.00 -10.40 -22.55
C LEU A 36 3.02 -10.30 -23.70
N SER A 37 4.09 -9.54 -23.48
CA SER A 37 5.18 -9.40 -24.42
C SER A 37 5.81 -10.76 -24.76
N SER A 38 6.26 -10.94 -26.00
CA SER A 38 6.82 -12.20 -26.51
C SER A 38 8.12 -12.67 -25.81
N PHE A 39 8.70 -11.85 -24.93
CA PHE A 39 9.86 -12.21 -24.10
C PHE A 39 9.45 -13.01 -22.85
N ASP A 40 8.33 -12.67 -22.20
CA ASP A 40 7.83 -13.40 -21.01
C ASP A 40 7.33 -14.81 -21.35
N ALA A 41 6.74 -14.98 -22.54
CA ALA A 41 6.22 -16.27 -22.99
C ALA A 41 7.33 -17.31 -23.25
N ARG A 42 8.56 -16.88 -23.55
CA ARG A 42 9.73 -17.77 -23.74
C ARG A 42 10.44 -18.09 -22.43
N ALA A 43 10.55 -17.13 -21.51
CA ALA A 43 11.10 -17.36 -20.18
C ALA A 43 10.19 -18.27 -19.34
N ALA A 44 8.86 -18.10 -19.44
CA ALA A 44 7.87 -18.98 -18.80
C ALA A 44 7.86 -20.40 -19.39
N ARG A 45 8.19 -20.57 -20.68
CA ARG A 45 8.27 -21.89 -21.32
C ARG A 45 9.57 -22.64 -21.06
N GLN A 46 10.68 -21.96 -20.78
CA GLN A 46 11.96 -22.62 -20.46
C GLN A 46 12.11 -22.97 -18.96
N THR A 47 11.34 -22.34 -18.07
CA THR A 47 11.33 -22.63 -16.62
C THR A 47 10.24 -23.60 -16.18
N ALA A 48 9.30 -23.94 -17.07
CA ALA A 48 8.22 -24.91 -16.82
C ALA A 48 8.65 -26.39 -16.99
N ALA A 49 9.89 -26.66 -17.40
CA ALA A 49 10.43 -28.01 -17.41
C ALA A 49 10.96 -28.36 -16.00
N SER A 50 10.23 -29.25 -15.33
CA SER A 50 10.51 -29.88 -14.03
C SER A 50 10.50 -29.00 -12.77
N ARG A 51 9.32 -28.47 -12.39
CA ARG A 51 9.02 -28.25 -10.96
C ARG A 51 7.79 -29.07 -10.59
N LEU A 52 8.01 -30.11 -9.81
CA LEU A 52 6.93 -30.85 -9.16
C LEU A 52 6.15 -29.89 -8.24
N PRO A 53 4.84 -30.15 -7.99
CA PRO A 53 4.06 -29.26 -7.16
C PRO A 53 4.63 -29.19 -5.74
N PRO A 54 4.58 -28.02 -5.08
CA PRO A 54 5.01 -27.89 -3.69
C PRO A 54 4.15 -28.79 -2.80
N LYS A 55 4.78 -29.45 -1.82
CA LYS A 55 4.12 -30.17 -0.74
C LYS A 55 3.38 -29.16 0.11
N LEU A 56 2.10 -29.39 0.38
CA LEU A 56 1.36 -28.61 1.35
C LEU A 56 1.83 -29.05 2.75
N LEU A 57 2.78 -28.30 3.33
CA LEU A 57 3.29 -28.59 4.66
C LEU A 57 2.26 -28.15 5.69
N LYS A 58 1.93 -29.03 6.64
CA LYS A 58 0.86 -28.78 7.60
C LYS A 58 1.39 -28.89 9.03
N PRO A 59 1.19 -27.86 9.88
CA PRO A 59 1.42 -28.01 11.32
C PRO A 59 0.27 -28.75 12.02
N PHE A 60 -0.97 -28.65 11.48
CA PHE A 60 -2.22 -29.21 12.02
C PHE A 60 -3.22 -29.50 10.88
N ALA A 61 -4.38 -30.11 11.17
CA ALA A 61 -5.43 -30.25 10.17
C ALA A 61 -5.90 -28.87 9.71
N THR A 62 -5.95 -28.63 8.39
CA THR A 62 -6.19 -27.30 7.78
C THR A 62 -7.51 -26.66 8.21
N GLN A 63 -8.44 -27.51 8.67
CA GLN A 63 -9.76 -27.14 9.16
C GLN A 63 -9.72 -26.46 10.54
N ASP A 64 -8.61 -26.51 11.27
CA ASP A 64 -8.51 -25.94 12.64
C ASP A 64 -8.05 -24.48 12.66
N ILE A 65 -7.60 -23.95 11.51
CA ILE A 65 -7.08 -22.59 11.40
C ILE A 65 -8.26 -21.61 11.31
N LYS A 66 -8.46 -20.88 12.41
CA LYS A 66 -9.43 -19.79 12.50
C LYS A 66 -8.84 -18.47 12.00
N VAL A 67 -9.49 -17.88 11.00
CA VAL A 67 -9.13 -16.61 10.37
C VAL A 67 -10.22 -15.60 10.69
N LEU A 68 -9.85 -14.46 11.27
CA LEU A 68 -10.77 -13.34 11.50
C LEU A 68 -10.43 -12.18 10.57
N LEU A 69 -11.34 -11.81 9.66
CA LEU A 69 -11.18 -10.67 8.76
C LEU A 69 -12.13 -9.54 9.15
N LEU A 70 -11.60 -8.35 9.42
CA LEU A 70 -12.34 -7.17 9.87
C LEU A 70 -12.33 -6.06 8.80
N GLU A 71 -13.25 -5.09 8.93
CA GLU A 71 -13.27 -3.86 8.12
C GLU A 71 -13.49 -4.06 6.62
N ASN A 72 -14.27 -5.09 6.25
CA ASN A 72 -14.66 -5.34 4.87
C ASN A 72 -13.45 -5.56 3.94
N VAL A 73 -12.53 -6.45 4.34
CA VAL A 73 -11.47 -6.98 3.46
C VAL A 73 -12.07 -7.43 2.12
N ASN A 74 -11.38 -7.10 1.03
CA ASN A 74 -11.82 -7.42 -0.32
C ASN A 74 -12.10 -8.92 -0.52
N ILE A 75 -13.10 -9.24 -1.35
CA ILE A 75 -13.53 -10.60 -1.61
C ILE A 75 -12.40 -11.50 -2.13
N THR A 76 -11.47 -10.97 -2.92
CA THR A 76 -10.36 -11.74 -3.47
C THR A 76 -9.49 -12.34 -2.38
N GLY A 77 -9.06 -11.54 -1.39
CA GLY A 77 -8.27 -12.04 -0.25
C GLY A 77 -9.05 -13.03 0.62
N ARG A 78 -10.36 -12.78 0.83
CA ARG A 78 -11.24 -13.69 1.57
C ARG A 78 -11.38 -15.05 0.87
N SER A 79 -11.61 -15.06 -0.44
CA SER A 79 -11.75 -16.28 -1.22
C SER A 79 -10.46 -17.09 -1.20
N MET A 80 -9.30 -16.44 -1.37
CA MET A 80 -8.00 -17.10 -1.31
C MET A 80 -7.76 -17.84 0.02
N LEU A 81 -8.10 -17.21 1.14
CA LEU A 81 -7.98 -17.84 2.47
C LEU A 81 -9.00 -18.97 2.65
N SER A 82 -10.22 -18.81 2.14
CA SER A 82 -11.26 -19.85 2.20
C SER A 82 -10.91 -21.07 1.35
N GLU A 83 -10.30 -20.87 0.18
CA GLU A 83 -9.85 -21.92 -0.74
C GLU A 83 -8.72 -22.78 -0.17
N GLN A 84 -7.97 -22.28 0.83
CA GLN A 84 -7.04 -23.10 1.60
C GLN A 84 -7.73 -24.05 2.58
N GLY A 85 -9.04 -23.90 2.80
CA GLY A 85 -9.81 -24.70 3.76
C GLY A 85 -9.81 -24.14 5.19
N TYR A 86 -9.41 -22.89 5.38
CA TYR A 86 -9.44 -22.22 6.69
C TYR A 86 -10.86 -21.86 7.13
N GLN A 87 -11.10 -21.78 8.45
CA GLN A 87 -12.35 -21.26 9.01
C GLN A 87 -12.33 -19.72 8.99
N VAL A 88 -12.86 -19.12 7.94
CA VAL A 88 -12.86 -17.66 7.75
C VAL A 88 -14.13 -17.04 8.32
N GLU A 89 -13.99 -16.29 9.41
CA GLU A 89 -15.01 -15.34 9.89
C GLU A 89 -14.74 -13.96 9.29
N PHE A 90 -15.79 -13.30 8.78
CA PHE A 90 -15.69 -12.01 8.12
C PHE A 90 -16.69 -11.00 8.68
N LEU A 91 -16.19 -9.82 9.05
CA LEU A 91 -16.99 -8.70 9.54
C LEU A 91 -16.75 -7.45 8.69
N LYS A 92 -17.84 -6.77 8.33
CA LYS A 92 -17.79 -5.54 7.52
C LYS A 92 -17.24 -4.34 8.30
N SER A 93 -17.41 -4.33 9.61
CA SER A 93 -16.97 -3.24 10.48
C SER A 93 -15.71 -3.62 11.26
N SER A 94 -15.07 -2.62 11.86
CA SER A 94 -14.18 -2.83 12.99
C SER A 94 -15.00 -3.22 14.23
N LEU A 95 -14.31 -3.74 15.25
CA LEU A 95 -14.89 -4.06 16.55
C LEU A 95 -14.39 -3.08 17.62
N PRO A 96 -15.20 -2.75 18.63
CA PRO A 96 -14.71 -2.15 19.87
C PRO A 96 -13.68 -3.06 20.54
N GLU A 97 -12.77 -2.46 21.31
CA GLU A 97 -11.62 -3.18 21.90
C GLU A 97 -12.02 -4.39 22.74
N ASP A 98 -13.01 -4.26 23.63
CA ASP A 98 -13.42 -5.37 24.50
C ASP A 98 -14.03 -6.54 23.71
N GLN A 99 -14.80 -6.26 22.64
CA GLN A 99 -15.33 -7.30 21.75
C GLN A 99 -14.23 -7.95 20.88
N LEU A 100 -13.22 -7.16 20.52
CA LEU A 100 -12.06 -7.67 19.79
C LEU A 100 -11.25 -8.63 20.66
N ILE A 101 -11.05 -8.29 21.94
CA ILE A 101 -10.39 -9.16 22.93
C ILE A 101 -11.12 -10.50 23.06
N GLU A 102 -12.45 -10.50 23.15
CA GLU A 102 -13.21 -11.74 23.23
C GLU A 102 -13.02 -12.62 21.99
N LYS A 103 -13.03 -12.02 20.80
CA LYS A 103 -12.93 -12.76 19.54
C LYS A 103 -11.52 -13.25 19.23
N ILE A 104 -10.49 -12.50 19.57
CA ILE A 104 -9.11 -12.79 19.13
C ILE A 104 -8.48 -14.00 19.85
N ARG A 105 -9.02 -14.41 21.00
CA ARG A 105 -8.48 -15.49 21.86
C ARG A 105 -8.19 -16.80 21.14
N ASP A 106 -9.10 -17.20 20.25
CA ASP A 106 -9.00 -18.47 19.52
C ASP A 106 -8.52 -18.30 18.07
N VAL A 107 -8.13 -17.10 17.66
CA VAL A 107 -7.80 -16.77 16.27
C VAL A 107 -6.33 -17.04 15.99
N HIS A 108 -6.04 -17.68 14.86
CA HIS A 108 -4.68 -17.96 14.40
C HIS A 108 -4.16 -16.91 13.42
N VAL A 109 -5.08 -16.34 12.62
CA VAL A 109 -4.78 -15.34 11.61
C VAL A 109 -5.80 -14.21 11.73
N ILE A 110 -5.34 -12.97 11.85
CA ILE A 110 -6.23 -11.81 11.83
C ILE A 110 -5.89 -10.88 10.66
N GLY A 111 -6.91 -10.49 9.90
CA GLY A 111 -6.84 -9.51 8.83
C GLY A 111 -7.55 -8.22 9.23
N VAL A 112 -6.85 -7.10 9.21
CA VAL A 112 -7.38 -5.77 9.61
C VAL A 112 -7.09 -4.73 8.54
N ARG A 113 -7.75 -3.57 8.62
CA ARG A 113 -7.41 -2.37 7.83
C ARG A 113 -6.98 -1.26 8.79
N SER A 114 -7.35 -0.01 8.53
CA SER A 114 -6.80 1.15 9.24
C SER A 114 -7.48 1.48 10.57
N LYS A 115 -8.71 1.01 10.81
CA LYS A 115 -9.51 1.39 11.99
C LYS A 115 -9.26 0.50 13.20
N THR A 116 -9.11 -0.81 13.00
CA THR A 116 -8.90 -1.75 14.11
C THR A 116 -7.54 -1.51 14.76
N LYS A 117 -7.50 -1.30 16.08
CA LYS A 117 -6.26 -1.12 16.84
C LYS A 117 -5.87 -2.43 17.52
N LEU A 118 -4.72 -2.98 17.14
CA LEU A 118 -4.12 -4.16 17.76
C LEU A 118 -3.03 -3.70 18.73
N THR A 119 -3.47 -3.20 19.88
CA THR A 119 -2.61 -2.76 20.98
C THR A 119 -2.04 -3.95 21.75
N GLU A 120 -1.01 -3.74 22.57
CA GLU A 120 -0.52 -4.74 23.52
C GLU A 120 -1.66 -5.39 24.33
N ARG A 121 -2.64 -4.61 24.80
CA ARG A 121 -3.78 -5.13 25.58
C ARG A 121 -4.60 -6.15 24.79
N VAL A 122 -4.80 -5.92 23.50
CA VAL A 122 -5.52 -6.85 22.61
C VAL A 122 -4.66 -8.08 22.31
N LEU A 123 -3.40 -7.86 21.93
CA LEU A 123 -2.50 -8.93 21.50
C LEU A 123 -2.14 -9.90 22.64
N ARG A 124 -2.14 -9.43 23.90
CA ARG A 124 -1.91 -10.28 25.08
C ARG A 124 -2.95 -11.38 25.26
N GLU A 125 -4.18 -11.13 24.81
CA GLU A 125 -5.29 -12.07 24.91
C GLU A 125 -5.32 -13.02 23.69
N ALA A 126 -4.46 -12.82 22.70
CA ALA A 126 -4.44 -13.57 21.45
C ALA A 126 -3.52 -14.81 21.56
N HIS A 127 -3.94 -15.80 22.34
CA HIS A 127 -3.09 -16.94 22.73
C HIS A 127 -2.61 -17.83 21.58
N ASN A 128 -3.38 -17.91 20.48
CA ASN A 128 -3.09 -18.77 19.33
C ASN A 128 -2.63 -18.00 18.08
N LEU A 129 -2.47 -16.67 18.19
CA LEU A 129 -2.25 -15.83 17.03
C LEU A 129 -0.85 -16.05 16.47
N LEU A 130 -0.79 -16.37 15.17
CA LEU A 130 0.46 -16.62 14.46
C LEU A 130 0.86 -15.41 13.61
N VAL A 131 -0.13 -14.76 12.98
CA VAL A 131 0.13 -13.74 11.96
C VAL A 131 -1.00 -12.73 11.83
N ILE A 132 -0.61 -11.49 11.57
CA ILE A 132 -1.48 -10.33 11.32
C ILE A 132 -1.28 -9.89 9.86
N GLY A 133 -2.38 -9.76 9.13
CA GLY A 133 -2.43 -9.15 7.80
C GLY A 133 -3.04 -7.76 7.86
N CYS A 134 -2.22 -6.73 7.65
CA CYS A 134 -2.69 -5.37 7.41
C CYS A 134 -3.09 -5.25 5.93
N PHE A 135 -4.39 -5.36 5.63
CA PHE A 135 -4.97 -5.13 4.30
C PHE A 135 -5.03 -3.63 3.96
N CYS A 136 -3.90 -2.96 4.14
CA CYS A 136 -3.63 -1.56 3.86
C CYS A 136 -2.10 -1.34 3.78
N ILE A 137 -1.69 -0.14 3.38
CA ILE A 137 -0.28 0.22 3.27
C ILE A 137 0.33 0.43 4.66
N GLY A 138 -0.34 1.23 5.50
CA GLY A 138 0.14 1.56 6.85
C GLY A 138 -0.09 0.44 7.87
N THR A 139 0.76 0.40 8.89
CA THR A 139 0.69 -0.56 10.00
C THR A 139 0.67 0.12 11.39
N ASN A 140 0.43 1.43 11.43
CA ASN A 140 0.44 2.26 12.65
C ASN A 140 -0.59 1.82 13.70
N GLN A 141 -1.59 1.06 13.28
CA GLN A 141 -2.64 0.51 14.11
C GLN A 141 -2.26 -0.78 14.85
N VAL A 142 -1.06 -1.33 14.59
CA VAL A 142 -0.57 -2.57 15.20
C VAL A 142 0.66 -2.28 16.04
N ASP A 143 0.69 -2.80 17.26
CA ASP A 143 1.91 -2.81 18.08
C ASP A 143 2.91 -3.83 17.53
N LEU A 144 3.74 -3.36 16.60
CA LEU A 144 4.72 -4.21 15.89
C LEU A 144 5.76 -4.82 16.83
N GLN A 145 6.14 -4.09 17.89
CA GLN A 145 7.16 -4.53 18.84
C GLN A 145 6.61 -5.64 19.73
N TYR A 146 5.40 -5.46 20.28
CA TYR A 146 4.75 -6.50 21.05
C TYR A 146 4.51 -7.75 20.19
N ALA A 147 4.03 -7.57 18.96
CA ALA A 147 3.83 -8.67 18.01
C ALA A 147 5.13 -9.46 17.77
N ALA A 148 6.24 -8.78 17.48
CA ALA A 148 7.53 -9.43 17.23
C ALA A 148 8.04 -10.20 18.46
N ASN A 149 7.96 -9.60 19.65
CA ASN A 149 8.42 -10.22 20.90
C ASN A 149 7.63 -11.47 21.28
N ASN A 150 6.41 -11.63 20.75
CA ASN A 150 5.56 -12.81 20.96
C ASN A 150 5.53 -13.74 19.73
N GLY A 151 6.42 -13.54 18.75
CA GLY A 151 6.55 -14.40 17.56
C GLY A 151 5.43 -14.22 16.53
N ILE A 152 4.66 -13.13 16.61
CA ILE A 152 3.55 -12.83 15.71
C ILE A 152 4.07 -12.00 14.54
N ALA A 153 4.03 -12.57 13.34
CA ALA A 153 4.45 -11.87 12.12
C ALA A 153 3.36 -10.88 11.65
N VAL A 154 3.76 -9.74 11.10
CA VAL A 154 2.86 -8.73 10.53
C VAL A 154 3.24 -8.49 9.07
N PHE A 155 2.25 -8.61 8.18
CA PHE A 155 2.41 -8.33 6.74
C PHE A 155 1.51 -7.17 6.32
N ASN A 156 1.95 -6.39 5.34
CA ASN A 156 1.17 -5.34 4.71
C ASN A 156 1.24 -5.44 3.18
N SER A 157 0.69 -4.45 2.48
CA SER A 157 0.74 -4.34 1.02
C SER A 157 1.28 -2.96 0.64
N PRO A 158 2.61 -2.77 0.62
CA PRO A 158 3.21 -1.44 0.52
C PRO A 158 3.10 -0.82 -0.89
N PHE A 159 2.90 -1.63 -1.94
CA PHE A 159 3.02 -1.15 -3.33
C PHE A 159 1.74 -1.28 -4.17
N SER A 160 0.71 -1.98 -3.69
CA SER A 160 -0.50 -2.28 -4.46
C SER A 160 -1.33 -1.06 -4.87
N ASN A 161 -1.11 0.11 -4.27
CA ASN A 161 -1.79 1.35 -4.62
C ASN A 161 -1.02 2.24 -5.62
N SER A 162 0.17 1.83 -6.07
CA SER A 162 1.06 2.71 -6.84
C SER A 162 0.39 3.26 -8.11
N ARG A 163 -0.38 2.41 -8.80
CA ARG A 163 -1.10 2.79 -10.02
C ARG A 163 -2.17 3.85 -9.73
N SER A 164 -2.96 3.65 -8.69
CA SER A 164 -4.07 4.54 -8.35
C SER A 164 -3.57 5.94 -7.99
N VAL A 165 -2.48 6.03 -7.23
CA VAL A 165 -1.88 7.33 -6.88
C VAL A 165 -1.34 8.02 -8.14
N ALA A 166 -0.64 7.28 -9.02
CA ALA A 166 -0.11 7.84 -10.26
C ALA A 166 -1.23 8.38 -11.18
N GLU A 167 -2.35 7.67 -11.30
CA GLU A 167 -3.50 8.13 -12.08
C GLU A 167 -4.17 9.37 -11.45
N LEU A 168 -4.33 9.40 -10.13
CA LEU A 168 -4.85 10.56 -9.42
C LEU A 168 -3.99 11.80 -9.66
N MET A 169 -2.66 11.69 -9.57
CA MET A 169 -1.74 12.82 -9.80
C MET A 169 -1.87 13.38 -11.22
N ILE A 170 -2.00 12.52 -12.24
CA ILE A 170 -2.23 12.99 -13.62
C ILE A 170 -3.56 13.74 -13.74
N ALA A 171 -4.62 13.21 -13.15
CA ALA A 171 -5.93 13.86 -13.15
C ALA A 171 -5.87 15.24 -12.46
N GLU A 172 -5.20 15.33 -11.31
CA GLU A 172 -5.04 16.56 -10.55
C GLU A 172 -4.16 17.58 -11.29
N ILE A 173 -3.06 17.17 -11.93
CA ILE A 173 -2.23 18.03 -12.77
C ILE A 173 -3.08 18.70 -13.86
N ILE A 174 -3.90 17.92 -14.59
CA ILE A 174 -4.76 18.45 -15.65
C ILE A 174 -5.85 19.36 -15.06
N THR A 175 -6.44 18.96 -13.94
CA THR A 175 -7.51 19.72 -13.25
C THR A 175 -7.01 21.08 -12.79
N LEU A 176 -5.83 21.13 -12.16
CA LEU A 176 -5.17 22.37 -11.71
C LEU A 176 -4.75 23.25 -12.89
N ALA A 177 -4.14 22.67 -13.93
CA ALA A 177 -3.71 23.39 -15.11
C ALA A 177 -4.87 24.11 -15.82
N ARG A 178 -6.09 23.56 -15.70
CA ARG A 178 -7.32 24.06 -16.33
C ARG A 178 -8.27 24.77 -15.37
N GLN A 179 -7.91 24.88 -14.08
CA GLN A 179 -8.75 25.40 -13.00
C GLN A 179 -10.14 24.73 -12.95
N LEU A 180 -10.21 23.45 -13.35
CA LEU A 180 -11.48 22.77 -13.63
C LEU A 180 -12.38 22.70 -12.40
N GLY A 181 -11.82 22.47 -11.20
CA GLY A 181 -12.56 22.43 -9.94
C GLY A 181 -13.32 23.74 -9.67
N ASP A 182 -12.61 24.88 -9.73
CA ASP A 182 -13.20 26.21 -9.53
C ASP A 182 -14.28 26.50 -10.58
N ARG A 183 -14.02 26.21 -11.87
CA ARG A 183 -14.99 26.46 -12.96
C ARG A 183 -16.25 25.61 -12.82
N SER A 184 -16.10 24.36 -12.36
CA SER A 184 -17.23 23.50 -12.06
C SER A 184 -18.06 24.06 -10.90
N LEU A 185 -17.42 24.48 -9.82
CA LEU A 185 -18.08 25.07 -8.66
C LEU A 185 -18.84 26.36 -9.02
N GLU A 186 -18.25 27.23 -9.85
CA GLU A 186 -18.92 28.43 -10.37
C GLU A 186 -20.21 28.07 -11.12
N MET A 187 -20.16 27.07 -12.02
CA MET A 187 -21.32 26.60 -12.78
C MET A 187 -22.42 26.02 -11.88
N HIS A 188 -22.05 25.23 -10.86
CA HIS A 188 -22.98 24.73 -9.85
C HIS A 188 -23.68 25.87 -9.08
N ASN A 189 -22.99 27.01 -8.91
CA ASN A 189 -23.52 28.22 -8.29
C ASN A 189 -24.18 29.18 -9.29
N GLY A 190 -24.45 28.74 -10.53
CA GLY A 190 -25.10 29.54 -11.57
C GLY A 190 -24.24 30.64 -12.19
N THR A 191 -22.93 30.64 -11.94
CA THR A 191 -21.98 31.61 -12.49
C THR A 191 -21.35 31.08 -13.77
N TRP A 192 -21.58 31.77 -14.90
CA TRP A 192 -20.94 31.46 -16.17
C TRP A 192 -19.64 32.28 -16.35
N ASN A 193 -18.49 31.66 -16.11
CA ASN A 193 -17.18 32.33 -16.16
C ASN A 193 -16.25 31.70 -17.20
N LYS A 194 -16.48 32.01 -18.48
CA LYS A 194 -15.70 31.48 -19.60
C LYS A 194 -14.42 32.29 -19.82
N LEU A 195 -13.29 31.78 -19.33
CA LEU A 195 -11.97 32.41 -19.44
C LEU A 195 -10.90 31.41 -19.92
N SER A 196 -9.89 31.92 -20.64
CA SER A 196 -8.68 31.18 -21.01
C SER A 196 -7.44 31.65 -20.23
N ASN A 197 -7.54 32.75 -19.49
CA ASN A 197 -6.42 33.32 -18.76
C ASN A 197 -5.92 32.34 -17.69
N LYS A 198 -4.58 32.14 -17.63
CA LYS A 198 -3.92 31.22 -16.70
C LYS A 198 -4.45 29.78 -16.75
N CYS A 199 -4.91 29.33 -17.92
CA CYS A 199 -5.28 27.95 -18.20
C CYS A 199 -4.32 27.36 -19.23
N TRP A 200 -3.81 26.16 -18.99
CA TRP A 200 -2.69 25.60 -19.76
C TRP A 200 -2.99 24.19 -20.26
N GLU A 201 -2.43 23.86 -21.43
CA GLU A 201 -2.16 22.46 -21.78
C GLU A 201 -0.97 21.96 -20.95
N VAL A 202 -1.05 20.71 -20.50
CA VAL A 202 0.05 20.03 -19.78
C VAL A 202 1.18 19.62 -20.72
N ARG A 203 0.88 19.42 -22.02
CA ARG A 203 1.89 19.13 -23.04
C ARG A 203 2.96 20.22 -23.09
N GLY A 204 4.22 19.79 -23.11
CA GLY A 204 5.40 20.65 -23.11
C GLY A 204 5.69 21.33 -21.76
N LYS A 205 4.93 21.03 -20.70
CA LYS A 205 5.25 21.46 -19.33
C LYS A 205 6.23 20.49 -18.69
N VAL A 206 6.96 20.98 -17.69
CA VAL A 206 7.92 20.19 -16.94
C VAL A 206 7.28 19.68 -15.65
N LEU A 207 7.23 18.36 -15.47
CA LEU A 207 6.89 17.71 -14.21
C LEU A 207 8.19 17.40 -13.44
N GLY A 208 8.32 17.97 -12.25
CA GLY A 208 9.36 17.66 -11.28
C GLY A 208 8.85 16.67 -10.24
N ILE A 209 9.46 15.49 -10.17
CA ILE A 209 9.12 14.44 -9.20
C ILE A 209 10.16 14.40 -8.09
N ILE A 210 9.75 14.57 -6.83
CA ILE A 210 10.62 14.40 -5.65
C ILE A 210 10.32 13.04 -5.03
N GLY A 211 11.28 12.12 -5.11
CA GLY A 211 11.11 10.70 -4.77
C GLY A 211 10.75 9.88 -6.01
N TYR A 212 11.71 9.16 -6.58
CA TYR A 212 11.56 8.41 -7.82
C TYR A 212 11.43 6.89 -7.59
N GLY A 213 10.68 6.52 -6.55
CA GLY A 213 10.34 5.13 -6.22
C GLY A 213 9.21 4.56 -7.08
N HIS A 214 8.44 3.62 -6.52
CA HIS A 214 7.36 2.92 -7.21
C HIS A 214 6.31 3.86 -7.84
N ILE A 215 5.84 4.86 -7.09
CA ILE A 215 4.83 5.82 -7.58
C ILE A 215 5.45 6.80 -8.57
N GLY A 216 6.59 7.42 -8.21
CA GLY A 216 7.24 8.44 -9.03
C GLY A 216 7.64 7.92 -10.42
N SER A 217 8.22 6.71 -10.49
CA SER A 217 8.56 6.07 -11.76
C SER A 217 7.32 5.77 -12.61
N GLN A 218 6.25 5.23 -12.03
CA GLN A 218 5.01 4.96 -12.74
C GLN A 218 4.32 6.24 -13.24
N LEU A 219 4.32 7.30 -12.42
CA LEU A 219 3.81 8.61 -12.80
C LEU A 219 4.61 9.20 -13.96
N SER A 220 5.94 9.04 -13.98
CA SER A 220 6.77 9.56 -15.08
C SER A 220 6.36 9.00 -16.44
N VAL A 221 6.07 7.70 -16.52
CA VAL A 221 5.60 7.06 -17.77
C VAL A 221 4.29 7.67 -18.25
N LEU A 222 3.35 7.93 -17.33
CA LEU A 222 2.06 8.55 -17.67
C LEU A 222 2.20 10.01 -18.10
N ALA A 223 3.05 10.77 -17.41
CA ALA A 223 3.30 12.18 -17.73
C ALA A 223 3.98 12.34 -19.09
N GLU A 224 4.95 11.48 -19.43
CA GLU A 224 5.58 11.44 -20.75
C GLU A 224 4.59 11.08 -21.84
N ALA A 225 3.69 10.11 -21.60
CA ALA A 225 2.63 9.76 -22.54
C ALA A 225 1.66 10.93 -22.82
N MET A 226 1.54 11.87 -21.88
CA MET A 226 0.78 13.13 -22.05
C MET A 226 1.62 14.27 -22.67
N GLY A 227 2.87 13.99 -23.06
CA GLY A 227 3.78 14.94 -23.69
C GLY A 227 4.41 15.94 -22.72
N MET A 228 4.48 15.62 -21.43
CA MET A 228 5.26 16.40 -20.45
C MET A 228 6.74 16.01 -20.51
N THR A 229 7.61 16.95 -20.15
CA THR A 229 9.02 16.64 -19.84
C THR A 229 9.12 16.26 -18.38
N VAL A 230 9.74 15.11 -18.06
CA VAL A 230 9.88 14.66 -16.67
C VAL A 230 11.31 14.83 -16.18
N ILE A 231 11.46 15.51 -15.05
CA ILE A 231 12.70 15.53 -14.27
C ILE A 231 12.41 15.00 -12.87
N TYR A 232 13.40 14.41 -12.22
CA TYR A 232 13.24 13.91 -10.86
C TYR A 232 14.46 14.16 -9.99
N TYR A 233 14.21 14.30 -8.69
CA TYR A 233 15.23 14.33 -7.66
C TYR A 233 14.98 13.17 -6.68
N ASP A 234 16.03 12.43 -6.39
CA ASP A 234 16.06 11.39 -5.38
C ASP A 234 17.42 11.41 -4.68
N VAL A 235 17.46 11.03 -3.41
CA VAL A 235 18.71 10.96 -2.63
C VAL A 235 19.59 9.81 -3.09
N VAL A 236 19.01 8.82 -3.78
CA VAL A 236 19.71 7.72 -4.42
C VAL A 236 19.80 7.95 -5.92
N ASN A 237 20.91 7.55 -6.53
CA ASN A 237 21.00 7.51 -7.99
C ASN A 237 20.16 6.34 -8.52
N LEU A 238 19.08 6.64 -9.23
CA LEU A 238 18.12 5.65 -9.73
C LEU A 238 18.11 5.66 -11.26
N MET A 239 17.91 4.49 -11.86
CA MET A 239 17.80 4.39 -13.31
C MET A 239 16.47 5.00 -13.77
N ALA A 240 16.54 5.96 -14.69
CA ALA A 240 15.38 6.61 -15.26
C ALA A 240 14.54 5.65 -16.12
N MET A 241 13.23 5.86 -16.12
CA MET A 241 12.31 5.24 -17.09
C MET A 241 12.06 6.21 -18.24
N GLY A 242 12.08 5.70 -19.48
CA GLY A 242 11.76 6.49 -20.66
C GLY A 242 12.76 7.63 -20.88
N THR A 243 12.24 8.86 -20.97
CA THR A 243 13.05 10.08 -21.17
C THR A 243 13.26 10.89 -19.89
N ALA A 244 12.84 10.36 -18.73
CA ALA A 244 12.94 11.05 -17.46
C ALA A 244 14.42 11.31 -17.13
N ARG A 245 14.70 12.47 -16.52
CA ARG A 245 16.08 12.86 -16.18
C ARG A 245 16.23 13.12 -14.70
N GLN A 246 17.18 12.43 -14.06
CA GLN A 246 17.59 12.79 -12.71
C GLN A 246 18.31 14.14 -12.72
N VAL A 247 17.93 15.04 -11.83
CA VAL A 247 18.68 16.26 -11.55
C VAL A 247 19.49 16.11 -10.26
N PRO A 248 20.70 16.68 -10.18
CA PRO A 248 21.61 16.50 -9.05
C PRO A 248 21.12 17.15 -7.76
N THR A 249 20.24 18.15 -7.82
CA THR A 249 19.77 18.88 -6.64
C THR A 249 18.27 19.15 -6.70
N MET A 250 17.62 19.17 -5.53
CA MET A 250 16.22 19.58 -5.40
C MET A 250 16.01 21.02 -5.91
N GLN A 251 16.97 21.92 -5.65
CA GLN A 251 16.94 23.30 -6.13
C GLN A 251 16.83 23.39 -7.67
N GLU A 252 17.59 22.58 -8.42
CA GLU A 252 17.49 22.54 -9.88
C GLU A 252 16.09 22.10 -10.33
N LEU A 253 15.51 21.11 -9.65
CA LEU A 253 14.14 20.65 -9.92
C LEU A 253 13.13 21.78 -9.73
N LEU A 254 13.15 22.45 -8.57
CA LEU A 254 12.19 23.49 -8.20
C LEU A 254 12.28 24.71 -9.14
N ASN A 255 13.49 25.10 -9.53
CA ASN A 255 13.70 26.21 -10.46
C ASN A 255 13.21 25.93 -11.89
N THR A 256 13.00 24.65 -12.24
CA THR A 256 12.71 24.23 -13.63
C THR A 256 11.26 23.77 -13.81
N ALA A 257 10.72 23.07 -12.81
CA ALA A 257 9.44 22.40 -12.89
C ALA A 257 8.23 23.36 -12.89
N ASP A 258 7.26 23.10 -13.78
CA ASP A 258 5.96 23.78 -13.77
C ASP A 258 5.02 23.13 -12.73
N PHE A 259 5.13 21.81 -12.57
CA PHE A 259 4.42 21.02 -11.57
C PHE A 259 5.44 20.27 -10.72
N VAL A 260 5.34 20.39 -9.40
CA VAL A 260 6.15 19.62 -8.46
C VAL A 260 5.26 18.62 -7.75
N THR A 261 5.63 17.36 -7.72
CA THR A 261 4.90 16.30 -7.01
C THR A 261 5.80 15.54 -6.04
N LEU A 262 5.24 15.19 -4.89
CA LEU A 262 5.95 14.61 -3.76
C LEU A 262 5.59 13.13 -3.58
N HIS A 263 6.60 12.25 -3.61
CA HIS A 263 6.48 10.80 -3.49
C HIS A 263 7.55 10.22 -2.55
N VAL A 264 7.74 10.87 -1.40
CA VAL A 264 8.74 10.51 -0.38
C VAL A 264 8.10 9.78 0.82
N PRO A 265 8.86 8.90 1.51
CA PRO A 265 8.40 8.29 2.77
C PRO A 265 8.37 9.32 3.90
N GLU A 266 7.77 8.94 5.03
CA GLU A 266 7.77 9.74 6.25
C GLU A 266 9.00 9.38 7.09
N LEU A 267 9.96 10.30 7.11
CA LEU A 267 11.24 10.19 7.80
C LEU A 267 11.55 11.52 8.50
N PRO A 268 12.45 11.54 9.51
CA PRO A 268 12.91 12.79 10.10
C PRO A 268 13.40 13.81 9.06
N GLU A 269 14.06 13.34 7.99
CA GLU A 269 14.64 14.17 6.93
C GLU A 269 13.60 14.71 5.94
N THR A 270 12.43 14.08 5.81
CA THR A 270 11.37 14.50 4.87
C THR A 270 10.29 15.32 5.55
N LYS A 271 10.28 15.38 6.88
CA LYS A 271 9.33 16.16 7.67
C LYS A 271 9.51 17.65 7.44
N ASN A 272 8.45 18.32 6.97
CA ASN A 272 8.43 19.73 6.60
C ASN A 272 9.55 20.12 5.63
N MET A 273 10.03 19.18 4.80
CA MET A 273 11.06 19.48 3.79
C MET A 273 10.57 20.48 2.75
N PHE A 274 9.26 20.69 2.65
CA PHE A 274 8.64 21.68 1.78
C PHE A 274 8.02 22.81 2.62
N SER A 275 8.77 23.91 2.74
CA SER A 275 8.43 25.10 3.52
C SER A 275 8.59 26.38 2.70
N THR A 276 8.54 27.55 3.35
CA THR A 276 8.68 28.88 2.72
C THR A 276 9.87 28.95 1.76
N GLU A 277 11.04 28.44 2.15
CA GLU A 277 12.25 28.48 1.32
C GLU A 277 12.06 27.70 0.01
N GLN A 278 11.48 26.49 0.07
CA GLN A 278 11.24 25.68 -1.11
C GLN A 278 10.18 26.30 -2.02
N PHE A 279 9.14 26.92 -1.44
CA PHE A 279 8.15 27.67 -2.23
C PHE A 279 8.78 28.87 -2.95
N GLU A 280 9.71 29.59 -2.32
CA GLU A 280 10.43 30.71 -2.94
C GLU A 280 11.30 30.26 -4.13
N GLN A 281 11.88 29.06 -4.03
CA GLN A 281 12.69 28.42 -5.08
C GLN A 281 11.85 27.91 -6.27
N MET A 282 10.56 27.63 -6.08
CA MET A 282 9.70 27.21 -7.18
C MET A 282 9.52 28.34 -8.22
N LYS A 283 9.24 27.96 -9.47
CA LYS A 283 8.85 28.94 -10.51
C LYS A 283 7.60 29.71 -10.10
N ASP A 284 7.55 30.99 -10.45
CA ASP A 284 6.35 31.80 -10.24
C ASP A 284 5.18 31.24 -11.05
N GLY A 285 4.06 30.98 -10.38
CA GLY A 285 2.87 30.39 -10.99
C GLY A 285 2.95 28.88 -11.25
N SER A 286 3.88 28.18 -10.60
CA SER A 286 3.95 26.70 -10.59
C SER A 286 2.91 26.08 -9.66
N TYR A 287 2.86 24.74 -9.63
CA TYR A 287 1.88 23.97 -8.86
C TYR A 287 2.57 22.94 -7.96
N LEU A 288 2.00 22.69 -6.78
CA LEU A 288 2.45 21.63 -5.86
C LEU A 288 1.40 20.52 -5.74
N LEU A 289 1.83 19.26 -5.77
CA LEU A 289 0.99 18.10 -5.49
C LEU A 289 1.61 17.25 -4.38
N ASN A 290 0.79 16.82 -3.41
CA ASN A 290 1.19 15.90 -2.36
C ASN A 290 0.14 14.82 -2.11
N ALA A 291 0.47 13.59 -2.51
CA ALA A 291 -0.24 12.38 -2.14
C ALA A 291 0.70 11.32 -1.53
N SER A 292 1.79 11.76 -0.88
CA SER A 292 2.71 10.87 -0.18
C SER A 292 2.43 10.81 1.31
N ARG A 293 2.81 11.86 2.04
CA ARG A 293 2.75 11.94 3.50
C ARG A 293 2.37 13.35 3.95
N GLY A 294 1.46 13.42 4.92
CA GLY A 294 0.90 14.68 5.41
C GLY A 294 1.92 15.58 6.12
N SER A 295 3.00 15.00 6.64
CA SER A 295 4.06 15.71 7.36
C SER A 295 5.14 16.33 6.46
N VAL A 296 5.05 16.17 5.13
CA VAL A 296 6.10 16.62 4.19
C VAL A 296 6.01 18.12 3.87
N VAL A 297 4.79 18.67 3.87
CA VAL A 297 4.51 20.07 3.49
C VAL A 297 4.08 20.87 4.70
N ASP A 298 4.73 22.02 4.91
CA ASP A 298 4.26 23.04 5.84
C ASP A 298 3.01 23.74 5.26
N ILE A 299 1.84 23.36 5.77
CA ILE A 299 0.54 23.86 5.28
C ILE A 299 0.38 25.38 5.44
N PRO A 300 0.71 26.00 6.60
CA PRO A 300 0.79 27.46 6.70
C PRO A 300 1.64 28.13 5.62
N ALA A 301 2.84 27.59 5.32
CA ALA A 301 3.70 28.14 4.26
C ALA A 301 3.05 28.01 2.88
N LEU A 302 2.40 26.88 2.59
CA LEU A 302 1.63 26.67 1.36
C LEU A 302 0.51 27.70 1.21
N VAL A 303 -0.30 27.91 2.26
CA VAL A 303 -1.39 28.90 2.27
C VAL A 303 -0.85 30.28 1.93
N GLN A 304 0.27 30.67 2.53
CA GLN A 304 0.90 31.96 2.26
C GLN A 304 1.39 32.05 0.81
N ALA A 305 2.06 31.01 0.29
CA ALA A 305 2.54 30.98 -1.10
C ALA A 305 1.41 31.05 -2.13
N MET A 306 0.25 30.44 -1.85
CA MET A 306 -0.95 30.57 -2.70
C MET A 306 -1.56 31.97 -2.61
N ARG A 307 -1.64 32.56 -1.40
CA ARG A 307 -2.19 33.92 -1.21
C ARG A 307 -1.36 35.00 -1.88
N THR A 308 -0.04 34.88 -1.89
CA THR A 308 0.87 35.80 -2.60
C THR A 308 0.88 35.55 -4.11
N GLY A 309 0.35 34.42 -4.57
CA GLY A 309 0.36 34.02 -5.98
C GLY A 309 1.71 33.46 -6.45
N LYS A 310 2.62 33.13 -5.52
CA LYS A 310 3.90 32.47 -5.83
C LYS A 310 3.66 31.14 -6.54
N ILE A 311 2.70 30.36 -6.04
CA ILE A 311 2.18 29.17 -6.71
C ILE A 311 0.74 29.40 -7.17
N ALA A 312 0.40 28.84 -8.34
CA ALA A 312 -0.89 29.05 -8.99
C ALA A 312 -1.98 28.08 -8.52
N GLY A 313 -1.62 26.98 -7.86
CA GLY A 313 -2.55 25.97 -7.38
C GLY A 313 -1.84 24.83 -6.65
N ALA A 314 -2.61 24.02 -5.93
CA ALA A 314 -2.08 22.84 -5.25
C ALA A 314 -3.10 21.70 -5.18
N ALA A 315 -2.62 20.45 -5.10
CA ALA A 315 -3.45 19.30 -4.78
C ALA A 315 -2.88 18.54 -3.58
N LEU A 316 -3.72 18.28 -2.58
CA LEU A 316 -3.34 17.58 -1.35
C LEU A 316 -4.32 16.44 -1.09
N ASP A 317 -3.78 15.23 -0.95
CA ASP A 317 -4.53 14.05 -0.52
C ASP A 317 -4.27 13.71 0.97
N VAL A 318 -3.17 14.22 1.53
CA VAL A 318 -2.68 13.86 2.87
C VAL A 318 -2.36 15.10 3.69
N TYR A 319 -2.55 15.02 5.02
CA TYR A 319 -2.48 16.18 5.90
C TYR A 319 -1.73 15.88 7.22
N PRO A 320 -1.11 16.88 7.89
CA PRO A 320 -0.47 16.67 9.20
C PRO A 320 -1.44 16.15 10.27
N HIS A 321 -2.71 16.56 10.19
CA HIS A 321 -3.80 16.11 11.05
C HIS A 321 -4.97 15.65 10.19
N GLU A 322 -5.40 14.41 10.36
CA GLU A 322 -6.49 13.80 9.60
C GLU A 322 -7.63 13.37 10.53
N PRO A 323 -8.91 13.49 10.12
CA PRO A 323 -10.03 12.96 10.87
C PRO A 323 -9.94 11.44 11.08
N ALA A 324 -10.40 10.96 12.24
CA ALA A 324 -10.44 9.53 12.54
C ALA A 324 -11.55 8.76 11.78
N GLY A 325 -12.45 9.47 11.09
CA GLY A 325 -13.55 8.88 10.34
C GLY A 325 -14.26 9.89 9.44
N ASN A 326 -15.23 9.39 8.67
CA ASN A 326 -15.99 10.19 7.72
C ASN A 326 -16.97 11.11 8.46
N GLY A 327 -17.01 12.37 8.05
CA GLY A 327 -17.92 13.38 8.60
C GLY A 327 -17.35 14.78 8.42
N ASP A 328 -18.04 15.78 8.97
CA ASP A 328 -17.74 17.20 8.77
C ASP A 328 -16.60 17.70 9.69
N TYR A 329 -15.53 16.92 9.81
CA TYR A 329 -14.44 17.12 10.75
C TYR A 329 -13.27 17.93 10.19
N PHE A 330 -13.17 18.08 8.86
CA PHE A 330 -12.09 18.83 8.22
C PHE A 330 -12.34 20.35 8.31
N ASN A 331 -12.16 20.89 9.52
CA ASN A 331 -12.50 22.26 9.89
C ASN A 331 -11.48 22.82 10.91
N LYS A 332 -11.71 24.04 11.42
CA LYS A 332 -10.82 24.75 12.35
C LYS A 332 -10.52 24.00 13.66
N ASP A 333 -11.40 23.10 14.08
CA ASP A 333 -11.25 22.32 15.30
C ASP A 333 -10.24 21.17 15.10
N LEU A 334 -10.08 20.68 13.86
CA LEU A 334 -9.04 19.72 13.49
C LEU A 334 -7.66 20.38 13.43
N ALA A 335 -7.58 21.53 12.75
CA ALA A 335 -6.36 22.32 12.68
C ALA A 335 -6.66 23.79 12.36
N PRO A 336 -5.90 24.76 12.92
CA PRO A 336 -6.13 26.19 12.66
C PRO A 336 -6.07 26.56 11.16
N TRP A 337 -5.18 25.91 10.40
CA TRP A 337 -4.98 26.16 8.97
C TRP A 337 -6.09 25.59 8.08
N ALA A 338 -6.96 24.70 8.57
CA ALA A 338 -7.93 23.99 7.74
C ALA A 338 -9.00 24.92 7.13
N ALA A 339 -9.41 25.95 7.85
CA ALA A 339 -10.35 26.94 7.32
C ALA A 339 -9.71 27.78 6.20
N ASP A 340 -8.47 28.21 6.39
CA ASP A 340 -7.73 28.98 5.41
C ASP A 340 -7.47 28.18 4.14
N LEU A 341 -7.04 26.92 4.28
CA LEU A 341 -6.75 26.02 3.17
C LEU A 341 -8.00 25.78 2.29
N ARG A 342 -9.16 25.50 2.91
CA ARG A 342 -10.44 25.32 2.20
C ARG A 342 -10.93 26.58 1.48
N GLY A 343 -10.49 27.76 1.92
CA GLY A 343 -10.88 29.04 1.32
C GLY A 343 -10.04 29.44 0.10
N LEU A 344 -9.00 28.68 -0.24
CA LEU A 344 -8.15 28.97 -1.39
C LEU A 344 -8.85 28.62 -2.71
N LYS A 345 -8.48 29.33 -3.77
CA LYS A 345 -8.88 29.01 -5.15
C LYS A 345 -7.86 28.09 -5.79
N ASN A 346 -8.28 27.32 -6.77
CA ASN A 346 -7.45 26.38 -7.53
C ASN A 346 -6.67 25.42 -6.62
N ILE A 347 -7.36 24.92 -5.59
CA ILE A 347 -6.86 23.90 -4.69
C ILE A 347 -7.74 22.65 -4.80
N ILE A 348 -7.13 21.48 -4.84
CA ILE A 348 -7.81 20.19 -4.80
C ILE A 348 -7.50 19.55 -3.45
N LEU A 349 -8.53 19.24 -2.68
CA LEU A 349 -8.43 18.62 -1.36
C LEU A 349 -9.15 17.28 -1.43
N THR A 350 -8.40 16.20 -1.32
CA THR A 350 -8.91 14.83 -1.33
C THR A 350 -8.71 14.19 0.07
N PRO A 351 -9.64 13.35 0.55
CA PRO A 351 -9.62 12.84 1.92
C PRO A 351 -8.82 11.53 2.03
N HIS A 352 -7.53 11.57 1.68
CA HIS A 352 -6.60 10.42 1.75
C HIS A 352 -7.11 9.21 0.96
N ILE A 353 -7.45 9.45 -0.30
CA ILE A 353 -8.02 8.46 -1.23
C ILE A 353 -7.09 8.10 -2.39
N GLY A 354 -5.84 8.55 -2.40
CA GLY A 354 -4.89 8.27 -3.49
C GLY A 354 -4.74 6.78 -3.80
N GLY A 355 -4.82 5.92 -2.78
CA GLY A 355 -4.81 4.47 -2.95
C GLY A 355 -6.16 3.76 -2.84
N SER A 356 -7.26 4.51 -2.75
CA SER A 356 -8.58 3.98 -2.40
C SER A 356 -9.41 3.66 -3.64
N THR A 357 -9.00 2.63 -4.39
CA THR A 357 -9.71 2.10 -5.57
C THR A 357 -10.08 0.62 -5.38
N GLU A 358 -11.06 0.12 -6.13
CA GLU A 358 -11.44 -1.30 -6.07
C GLU A 358 -10.31 -2.22 -6.56
N GLU A 359 -9.57 -1.78 -7.58
CA GLU A 359 -8.40 -2.47 -8.11
C GLU A 359 -7.28 -2.56 -7.05
N ALA A 360 -6.99 -1.46 -6.35
CA ALA A 360 -6.00 -1.47 -5.27
C ALA A 360 -6.48 -2.34 -4.11
N GLN A 361 -7.76 -2.30 -3.72
CA GLN A 361 -8.29 -3.19 -2.68
C GLN A 361 -8.21 -4.66 -3.08
N SER A 362 -8.43 -5.01 -4.34
CA SER A 362 -8.24 -6.38 -4.84
C SER A 362 -6.77 -6.77 -4.83
N ALA A 363 -5.86 -5.91 -5.29
CA ALA A 363 -4.42 -6.17 -5.29
C ALA A 363 -3.87 -6.35 -3.86
N ILE A 364 -4.29 -5.50 -2.91
CA ILE A 364 -3.99 -5.64 -1.48
C ILE A 364 -4.51 -6.98 -0.95
N GLY A 365 -5.74 -7.35 -1.32
CA GLY A 365 -6.35 -8.63 -0.98
C GLY A 365 -5.50 -9.82 -1.41
N ILE A 366 -4.98 -9.77 -2.64
CA ILE A 366 -4.09 -10.80 -3.21
C ILE A 366 -2.75 -10.81 -2.48
N GLU A 367 -2.06 -9.68 -2.38
CA GLU A 367 -0.71 -9.59 -1.83
C GLU A 367 -0.65 -10.04 -0.38
N VAL A 368 -1.51 -9.48 0.48
CA VAL A 368 -1.57 -9.86 1.90
C VAL A 368 -2.09 -11.29 2.04
N GLY A 369 -3.11 -11.68 1.27
CA GLY A 369 -3.62 -13.06 1.27
C GLY A 369 -2.53 -14.08 0.97
N GLN A 370 -1.71 -13.85 -0.07
CA GLN A 370 -0.58 -14.70 -0.42
C GLN A 370 0.49 -14.72 0.68
N ALA A 371 0.82 -13.57 1.28
CA ALA A 371 1.78 -13.50 2.36
C ALA A 371 1.33 -14.30 3.58
N LEU A 372 0.05 -14.17 3.98
CA LEU A 372 -0.54 -14.95 5.07
C LEU A 372 -0.50 -16.45 4.77
N ILE A 373 -0.93 -16.87 3.58
CA ILE A 373 -0.92 -18.28 3.17
C ILE A 373 0.51 -18.83 3.20
N ARG A 374 1.47 -18.09 2.65
CA ARG A 374 2.89 -18.49 2.61
C ARG A 374 3.48 -18.61 4.02
N TYR A 375 3.18 -17.70 4.93
CA TYR A 375 3.67 -17.78 6.31
C TYR A 375 3.03 -18.93 7.10
N VAL A 376 1.72 -19.13 6.95
CA VAL A 376 0.98 -20.20 7.62
C VAL A 376 1.45 -21.58 7.13
N ASN A 377 1.59 -21.76 5.81
CA ASN A 377 1.90 -23.06 5.23
C ASN A 377 3.41 -23.34 5.10
N GLU A 378 4.26 -22.32 4.99
CA GLU A 378 5.69 -22.52 4.69
C GLU A 378 6.63 -21.84 5.68
N GLY A 379 6.13 -20.95 6.56
CA GLY A 379 6.94 -20.19 7.51
C GLY A 379 7.66 -18.98 6.92
N SER A 380 7.53 -18.69 5.63
CA SER A 380 8.27 -17.58 5.01
C SER A 380 7.86 -16.23 5.61
N THR A 381 8.83 -15.47 6.10
CA THR A 381 8.64 -14.10 6.63
C THR A 381 9.02 -13.02 5.62
N LEU A 382 9.21 -13.38 4.34
CA LEU A 382 9.51 -12.41 3.28
C LEU A 382 8.42 -11.34 3.20
N GLY A 383 8.80 -10.06 3.34
CA GLY A 383 7.88 -8.92 3.37
C GLY A 383 7.19 -8.66 4.72
N ALA A 384 7.60 -9.33 5.80
CA ALA A 384 7.11 -9.03 7.14
C ALA A 384 7.68 -7.69 7.64
N VAL A 385 6.82 -6.81 8.17
CA VAL A 385 7.25 -5.46 8.60
C VAL A 385 7.96 -5.47 9.96
N ASN A 386 7.75 -6.51 10.77
CA ASN A 386 8.21 -6.58 12.17
C ASN A 386 9.11 -7.79 12.49
N MET A 387 9.36 -8.68 11.55
CA MET A 387 10.18 -9.89 11.74
C MET A 387 11.43 -9.87 10.85
N PRO A 388 12.48 -10.67 11.18
CA PRO A 388 13.58 -10.94 10.25
C PRO A 388 13.07 -11.65 8.99
N GLU A 389 13.68 -11.40 7.83
CA GLU A 389 13.23 -11.95 6.55
C GLU A 389 13.93 -13.28 6.24
N VAL A 390 13.19 -14.38 6.36
CA VAL A 390 13.70 -15.74 6.18
C VAL A 390 12.77 -16.48 5.22
N THR A 391 13.37 -17.15 4.23
CA THR A 391 12.64 -17.98 3.30
C THR A 391 13.50 -19.14 2.81
N LEU A 392 12.90 -20.33 2.71
CA LEU A 392 13.53 -21.51 2.11
C LEU A 392 12.77 -21.92 0.86
N ARG A 393 13.45 -22.62 -0.06
CA ARG A 393 12.77 -23.30 -1.18
C ARG A 393 11.71 -24.26 -0.64
N SER A 394 10.51 -24.25 -1.20
CA SER A 394 9.40 -25.11 -0.77
C SER A 394 9.79 -26.58 -0.83
N LEU A 395 9.27 -27.39 0.11
CA LEU A 395 9.37 -28.84 0.03
C LEU A 395 8.45 -29.35 -1.10
N THR A 396 8.82 -30.44 -1.75
CA THR A 396 8.11 -31.06 -2.86
C THR A 396 7.48 -32.38 -2.45
N ILE A 397 6.52 -32.88 -3.22
CA ILE A 397 5.83 -34.16 -2.92
C ILE A 397 6.83 -35.34 -2.81
N ASP A 398 7.97 -35.26 -3.51
CA ASP A 398 9.02 -36.29 -3.51
C ASP A 398 9.95 -36.20 -2.28
N GLU A 399 9.68 -35.28 -1.34
CA GLU A 399 10.35 -35.16 -0.04
C GLU A 399 9.39 -35.60 1.11
N PRO A 400 8.88 -36.85 1.14
CA PRO A 400 7.79 -37.25 2.06
C PRO A 400 8.21 -37.24 3.53
N ASN A 401 9.46 -37.62 3.83
CA ASN A 401 10.01 -37.75 5.19
C ASN A 401 10.80 -36.50 5.63
N HIS A 402 10.39 -35.32 5.18
CA HIS A 402 11.00 -34.06 5.58
C HIS A 402 10.04 -33.28 6.46
N ALA A 403 10.61 -32.63 7.48
CA ALA A 403 9.91 -31.66 8.31
C ALA A 403 10.61 -30.31 8.22
N ARG A 404 9.82 -29.24 8.16
CA ARG A 404 10.29 -27.87 8.26
C ARG A 404 10.14 -27.39 9.70
N ILE A 405 11.26 -27.08 10.31
CA ILE A 405 11.36 -26.52 11.65
C ILE A 405 11.45 -25.01 11.54
N ILE A 406 10.60 -24.34 12.28
CA ILE A 406 10.59 -22.89 12.50
C ILE A 406 10.84 -22.67 13.98
N PHE A 407 11.88 -21.92 14.28
CA PHE A 407 12.26 -21.60 15.65
C PHE A 407 12.50 -20.10 15.78
N ILE A 408 11.56 -19.42 16.44
CA ILE A 408 11.65 -18.00 16.77
C ILE A 408 12.21 -17.90 18.18
N HIS A 409 13.26 -17.11 18.36
CA HIS A 409 13.95 -17.02 19.64
C HIS A 409 14.50 -15.62 19.93
N ASN A 410 14.76 -15.38 21.21
CA ASN A 410 15.50 -14.23 21.65
C ASN A 410 16.92 -14.28 21.05
N ASN A 411 17.37 -13.15 20.51
CA ASN A 411 18.67 -13.01 19.85
C ASN A 411 19.82 -12.95 20.86
N VAL A 412 20.16 -14.11 21.45
CA VAL A 412 21.22 -14.24 22.45
C VAL A 412 22.30 -15.24 22.00
N PRO A 413 23.57 -15.06 22.41
CA PRO A 413 24.65 -15.94 22.00
C PRO A 413 24.44 -17.41 22.39
N GLY A 414 24.85 -18.32 21.51
CA GLY A 414 24.85 -19.76 21.77
C GLY A 414 23.54 -20.50 21.45
N VAL A 415 22.46 -19.80 21.09
CA VAL A 415 21.18 -20.44 20.72
C VAL A 415 21.33 -21.32 19.49
N LEU A 416 21.94 -20.81 18.42
CA LEU A 416 22.15 -21.59 17.19
C LEU A 416 22.95 -22.87 17.42
N ARG A 417 23.91 -22.84 18.36
CA ARG A 417 24.66 -24.03 18.75
C ARG A 417 23.74 -25.07 19.39
N LYS A 418 22.91 -24.67 20.36
CA LYS A 418 21.96 -25.56 21.03
C LYS A 418 20.93 -26.13 20.05
N VAL A 419 20.41 -25.29 19.15
CA VAL A 419 19.47 -25.74 18.11
C VAL A 419 20.14 -26.77 17.20
N ASN A 420 21.35 -26.51 16.71
CA ASN A 420 22.07 -27.47 15.86
C ASN A 420 22.50 -28.75 16.59
N GLU A 421 22.74 -28.69 17.91
CA GLU A 421 22.95 -29.88 18.75
C GLU A 421 21.67 -30.74 18.81
N ILE A 422 20.49 -30.13 18.99
CA ILE A 422 19.19 -30.83 18.96
C ILE A 422 18.90 -31.44 17.57
N LEU A 423 19.23 -30.73 16.50
CA LEU A 423 19.06 -31.22 15.13
C LEU A 423 20.14 -32.24 14.72
N GLY A 424 21.16 -32.50 15.55
CA GLY A 424 22.38 -33.21 15.19
C GLY A 424 22.18 -34.66 14.75
N ASP A 425 21.11 -35.31 15.20
CA ASP A 425 20.75 -36.67 14.81
C ASP A 425 19.97 -36.74 13.49
N HIS A 426 19.65 -35.58 12.89
CA HIS A 426 18.96 -35.46 11.62
C HIS A 426 19.84 -34.77 10.57
N ASN A 427 19.60 -35.09 9.30
CA ASN A 427 20.26 -34.39 8.21
C ASN A 427 19.52 -33.07 7.93
N VAL A 428 20.22 -31.94 8.06
CA VAL A 428 19.68 -30.59 7.79
C VAL A 428 19.95 -30.24 6.32
N ASP A 429 18.94 -30.38 5.46
CA ASP A 429 19.08 -30.17 4.02
C ASP A 429 19.14 -28.69 3.64
N LYS A 430 18.49 -27.85 4.44
CA LYS A 430 18.37 -26.40 4.21
C LYS A 430 18.28 -25.72 5.57
N GLN A 431 19.01 -24.62 5.75
CA GLN A 431 18.89 -23.81 6.94
C GLN A 431 19.12 -22.34 6.56
N MET A 432 18.27 -21.47 7.09
CA MET A 432 18.45 -20.03 7.00
C MET A 432 18.07 -19.41 8.34
N THR A 433 18.88 -18.46 8.78
CA THR A 433 18.64 -17.70 9.99
C THR A 433 18.87 -16.23 9.72
N ASP A 434 18.03 -15.39 10.30
CA ASP A 434 18.19 -13.93 10.30
C ASP A 434 17.75 -13.38 11.66
N SER A 435 18.19 -12.17 12.00
CA SER A 435 17.90 -11.52 13.28
C SER A 435 17.64 -10.03 13.11
N ARG A 436 16.70 -9.50 13.88
CA ARG A 436 16.32 -8.09 13.85
C ARG A 436 16.04 -7.63 15.28
N GLY A 437 16.94 -6.82 15.82
CA GLY A 437 16.91 -6.42 17.22
C GLY A 437 17.00 -7.65 18.14
N ASP A 438 16.04 -7.78 19.04
CA ASP A 438 16.00 -8.83 20.07
C ASP A 438 15.40 -10.16 19.59
N VAL A 439 14.87 -10.21 18.36
CA VAL A 439 14.21 -11.40 17.81
C VAL A 439 15.01 -11.98 16.66
N ALA A 440 15.20 -13.30 16.68
CA ALA A 440 15.82 -14.08 15.62
C ALA A 440 14.85 -15.16 15.13
N TYR A 441 14.95 -15.44 13.82
CA TYR A 441 14.12 -16.41 13.13
C TYR A 441 15.02 -17.43 12.46
N LEU A 442 14.84 -18.70 12.82
CA LEU A 442 15.51 -19.84 12.19
C LEU A 442 14.49 -20.70 11.48
N MET A 443 14.81 -21.06 10.24
CA MET A 443 14.07 -22.04 9.46
C MET A 443 15.04 -23.13 9.00
N ALA A 444 14.67 -24.40 9.21
CA ALA A 444 15.45 -25.55 8.78
C ALA A 444 14.55 -26.64 8.20
N ASP A 445 14.95 -27.22 7.06
CA ASP A 445 14.33 -28.44 6.55
C ASP A 445 15.23 -29.62 6.97
N VAL A 446 14.66 -30.57 7.71
CA VAL A 446 15.33 -31.79 8.17
C VAL A 446 14.73 -33.01 7.48
N SER A 447 15.57 -33.96 7.08
CA SER A 447 15.17 -35.23 6.47
C SER A 447 15.18 -36.40 7.45
N SER A 448 14.52 -37.49 7.04
CA SER A 448 14.44 -38.76 7.77
C SER A 448 13.74 -38.63 9.12
N VAL A 449 12.66 -37.84 9.17
CA VAL A 449 11.85 -37.66 10.39
C VAL A 449 10.62 -38.55 10.33
N ASP A 450 10.35 -39.30 11.39
CA ASP A 450 9.09 -40.01 11.61
C ASP A 450 8.22 -39.26 12.65
N SER A 451 6.97 -39.71 12.83
CA SER A 451 5.99 -39.04 13.69
C SER A 451 6.43 -38.94 15.16
N ASP A 452 7.17 -39.95 15.65
CA ASP A 452 7.63 -40.02 17.03
C ASP A 452 8.83 -39.07 17.24
N ASN A 453 9.75 -38.97 16.27
CA ASN A 453 10.89 -38.06 16.33
C ASN A 453 10.48 -36.58 16.21
N ILE A 454 9.39 -36.25 15.49
CA ILE A 454 8.88 -34.88 15.41
C ILE A 454 8.50 -34.33 16.79
N LYS A 455 7.86 -35.16 17.62
CA LYS A 455 7.42 -34.74 18.95
C LYS A 455 8.62 -34.48 19.87
N ASP A 456 9.61 -35.36 19.84
CA ASP A 456 10.82 -35.19 20.64
C ASP A 456 11.61 -33.93 20.22
N LEU A 457 11.77 -33.70 18.91
CA LEU A 457 12.35 -32.46 18.38
C LEU A 457 11.60 -31.22 18.85
N TYR A 458 10.27 -31.26 18.80
CA TYR A 458 9.43 -30.17 19.29
C TYR A 458 9.66 -29.92 20.77
N ASP A 459 9.58 -30.96 21.62
CA ASP A 459 9.71 -30.85 23.07
C ASP A 459 11.11 -30.34 23.48
N GLN A 460 12.17 -30.79 22.78
CA GLN A 460 13.54 -30.31 23.01
C GLN A 460 13.72 -28.83 22.64
N LEU A 461 13.20 -28.41 21.50
CA LEU A 461 13.24 -26.99 21.08
C LEU A 461 12.39 -26.12 22.01
N GLU A 462 11.23 -26.63 22.43
CA GLU A 462 10.31 -25.92 23.32
C GLU A 462 10.92 -25.70 24.71
N GLY A 463 11.79 -26.62 25.16
CA GLY A 463 12.52 -26.51 26.41
C GLY A 463 13.64 -25.46 26.45
N LEU A 464 14.00 -24.85 25.31
CA LEU A 464 15.05 -23.83 25.27
C LEU A 464 14.57 -22.52 25.90
N SER A 465 15.28 -22.02 26.91
CA SER A 465 14.93 -20.77 27.60
C SER A 465 14.89 -19.52 26.72
N SER A 466 15.57 -19.56 25.57
CA SER A 466 15.57 -18.48 24.57
C SER A 466 14.34 -18.50 23.65
N ARG A 467 13.53 -19.56 23.67
CA ARG A 467 12.42 -19.78 22.75
C ARG A 467 11.31 -18.73 22.93
N ILE A 468 10.89 -18.16 21.81
CA ILE A 468 9.68 -17.35 21.69
C ILE A 468 8.53 -18.23 21.15
N MET A 469 8.76 -18.92 20.04
CA MET A 469 7.78 -19.81 19.40
C MET A 469 8.46 -20.91 18.58
N THR A 470 7.93 -22.12 18.66
CA THR A 470 8.36 -23.27 17.84
C THR A 470 7.21 -23.73 16.95
N ARG A 471 7.48 -24.01 15.68
CA ARG A 471 6.52 -24.66 14.77
C ARG A 471 7.25 -25.72 13.96
N ILE A 472 6.62 -26.88 13.79
CA ILE A 472 7.10 -27.91 12.86
C ILE A 472 6.01 -28.14 11.81
N LEU A 473 6.36 -28.00 10.53
CA LEU A 473 5.48 -28.18 9.39
C LEU A 473 5.92 -29.45 8.65
N PHE A 474 5.03 -30.39 8.39
CA PHE A 474 5.38 -31.67 7.74
C PHE A 474 4.36 -32.13 6.70
#